data_AF-A0A2Y9S4G1-F1
#
_entry.id   AF-A0A2Y9S4G1-F1
#
_cell.length_a   1.000
_cell.length_b   1.000
_cell.length_c   1.000
_cell.angle_alpha   90.00
_cell.angle_beta   90.00
_cell.angle_gamma   90.00
#
_symmetry.space_group_name_H-M   'P 1'
#
loop_
_entity.id
_entity.type
_entity.pdbx_description
1 polymer ?
#
loop_
_entity_poly.entity_id
_entity_poly.type
_entity_poly.pdbx_seq_one_letter_code
_entity_poly.pdbx_strand_id
1 'polypeptide(L)'
;MSQWHHACGRWGQGRGFSGRSSVKRTGGKHIPERVLKRTLLQKNAFPPWIFFIKLREQNEELGLIIDLSYTRHYYKPEDLPETIPYLKMCTIGHQVPDDDTIFKFQCVVNGFLKENKIMLGLTS
;
A
#
# COMPACT_ATOMS: atom_id res chain seq x y z
N MET A 1 -1.75 -4.61 30.38
CA MET A 1 -2.65 -5.72 30.00
C MET A 1 -2.47 -5.90 28.50
N SER A 2 -1.38 -6.56 28.11
CA SER A 2 -1.33 -7.96 27.69
C SER A 2 -1.92 -8.11 26.29
N GLN A 3 -1.07 -8.00 25.27
CA GLN A 3 -0.41 -9.14 24.61
C GLN A 3 -1.38 -9.84 23.65
N TRP A 4 -1.18 -9.60 22.35
CA TRP A 4 -1.74 -10.43 21.28
C TRP A 4 -0.58 -11.10 20.57
N HIS A 5 -0.40 -12.39 20.83
CA HIS A 5 0.54 -13.26 20.11
C HIS A 5 -0.22 -14.35 19.32
N HIS A 6 0.49 -14.85 18.29
CA HIS A 6 0.29 -16.10 17.53
C HIS A 6 -0.69 -16.04 16.34
N ALA A 7 -0.48 -16.70 15.20
CA ALA A 7 0.60 -17.57 14.69
C ALA A 7 0.42 -17.72 13.16
N CYS A 8 1.48 -18.12 12.44
CA CYS A 8 1.31 -18.75 11.13
C CYS A 8 2.39 -19.83 10.89
N GLY A 9 1.95 -21.10 10.95
CA GLY A 9 2.33 -22.23 10.10
C GLY A 9 3.80 -22.65 9.93
N ARG A 10 4.12 -23.86 10.42
CA ARG A 10 5.35 -24.65 10.19
C ARG A 10 5.09 -25.72 9.12
N TRP A 11 5.90 -25.74 8.05
CA TRP A 11 6.07 -26.85 7.08
C TRP A 11 7.58 -26.89 6.77
N GLY A 12 8.38 -27.94 6.75
CA GLY A 12 8.24 -29.40 6.66
C GLY A 12 9.52 -29.87 5.95
N GLN A 13 10.34 -30.73 6.57
CA GLN A 13 11.63 -31.21 6.02
C GLN A 13 11.43 -32.21 4.88
N GLY A 14 12.31 -32.15 3.87
CA GLY A 14 12.48 -33.21 2.86
C GLY A 14 13.80 -33.06 2.12
N ARG A 15 14.73 -34.00 2.35
CA ARG A 15 16.03 -34.12 1.67
C ARG A 15 15.86 -34.84 0.32
N GLY A 16 16.68 -34.48 -0.66
CA GLY A 16 16.88 -35.25 -1.90
C GLY A 16 17.86 -34.55 -2.84
N PHE A 17 19.15 -34.91 -2.75
CA PHE A 17 20.17 -34.54 -3.74
C PHE A 17 20.24 -35.62 -4.82
N SER A 18 20.14 -35.24 -6.10
CA SER A 18 20.84 -35.93 -7.19
C SER A 18 20.85 -35.06 -8.46
N GLY A 19 21.98 -35.11 -9.19
CA GLY A 19 22.05 -34.67 -10.59
C GLY A 19 22.82 -33.39 -10.89
N ARG A 20 24.16 -33.46 -10.87
CA ARG A 20 25.00 -32.54 -11.65
C ARG A 20 24.79 -32.81 -13.14
N SER A 21 24.28 -31.82 -13.88
CA SER A 21 24.41 -31.73 -15.33
C SER A 21 25.22 -30.47 -15.66
N SER A 22 26.47 -30.67 -16.09
CA SER A 22 27.38 -29.60 -16.51
C SER A 22 27.09 -29.25 -17.98
N VAL A 23 26.17 -28.31 -18.20
CA VAL A 23 25.96 -27.69 -19.51
C VAL A 23 26.80 -26.41 -19.58
N LYS A 24 27.83 -26.43 -20.42
CA LYS A 24 28.60 -25.25 -20.83
C LYS A 24 27.68 -24.31 -21.60
N ARG A 25 27.30 -23.17 -21.00
CA ARG A 25 26.61 -22.07 -21.70
C ARG A 25 27.62 -20.98 -22.03
N THR A 26 27.74 -20.73 -23.33
CA THR A 26 28.44 -19.61 -23.97
C THR A 26 27.99 -18.28 -23.38
N GLY A 27 28.94 -17.40 -23.13
CA GLY A 27 28.79 -16.14 -22.38
C GLY A 27 27.91 -15.08 -23.03
N GLY A 28 26.60 -15.27 -22.97
CA GLY A 28 25.65 -14.16 -22.85
C GLY A 28 25.61 -13.72 -21.39
N LYS A 29 25.53 -12.40 -21.11
CA LYS A 29 25.27 -11.90 -19.75
C LYS A 29 23.90 -12.41 -19.30
N HIS A 30 23.85 -13.58 -18.66
CA HIS A 30 22.63 -14.14 -18.10
C HIS A 30 22.24 -13.25 -16.92
N ILE A 31 21.42 -12.24 -17.18
CA ILE A 31 20.78 -11.44 -16.15
C ILE A 31 19.81 -12.38 -15.43
N PRO A 32 20.05 -12.70 -14.14
CA PRO A 32 19.16 -13.60 -13.42
C PRO A 32 17.73 -13.05 -13.44
N GLU A 33 16.72 -13.91 -13.56
CA GLU A 33 15.31 -13.48 -13.55
C GLU A 33 14.97 -12.60 -12.34
N ARG A 34 15.63 -12.83 -11.20
CA ARG A 34 15.49 -12.01 -9.99
C ARG A 34 15.88 -10.55 -10.23
N VAL A 35 16.93 -10.32 -11.02
CA VAL A 35 17.39 -8.97 -11.40
C VAL A 35 16.40 -8.36 -12.37
N LEU A 36 15.96 -9.09 -13.40
CA LEU A 36 14.96 -8.59 -14.34
C LEU A 36 13.63 -8.23 -13.65
N LYS A 37 13.11 -9.12 -12.77
CA LYS A 37 11.90 -8.85 -11.97
C LYS A 37 12.07 -7.62 -11.08
N ARG A 38 13.24 -7.42 -10.47
CA ARG A 38 13.54 -6.24 -9.65
C ARG A 38 13.57 -4.96 -10.50
N THR A 39 14.19 -4.98 -11.66
CA THR A 39 14.24 -3.83 -12.58
C THR A 39 12.86 -3.50 -13.16
N LEU A 40 12.05 -4.52 -13.49
CA LEU A 40 10.66 -4.33 -13.94
C LEU A 40 9.76 -3.80 -12.81
N LEU A 41 9.95 -4.28 -11.57
CA LEU A 41 9.29 -3.71 -10.40
C LEU A 41 9.68 -2.24 -10.22
N GLN A 42 10.95 -1.88 -10.41
CA GLN A 42 11.43 -0.50 -10.29
C GLN A 42 10.86 0.42 -11.37
N LYS A 43 10.70 -0.08 -12.61
CA LYS A 43 10.17 0.72 -13.73
C LYS A 43 8.69 1.07 -13.58
N ASN A 44 7.94 0.23 -12.86
CA ASN A 44 6.52 0.45 -12.57
C ASN A 44 6.27 0.74 -11.08
N ALA A 45 7.32 1.05 -10.31
CA ALA A 45 7.17 1.34 -8.90
C ALA A 45 6.44 2.67 -8.72
N PHE A 46 5.39 2.66 -7.91
CA PHE A 46 4.69 3.86 -7.48
C PHE A 46 4.75 3.98 -5.95
N PRO A 47 5.91 4.36 -5.42
CA PRO A 47 6.06 4.52 -3.99
C PRO A 47 5.30 5.75 -3.47
N PRO A 48 4.96 5.80 -2.16
CA PRO A 48 4.13 6.87 -1.60
C PRO A 48 4.63 8.29 -1.88
N TRP A 49 5.94 8.53 -1.87
CA TRP A 49 6.49 9.87 -2.13
C TRP A 49 6.27 10.35 -3.58
N ILE A 50 6.19 9.44 -4.57
CA ILE A 50 5.93 9.82 -5.96
C ILE A 50 4.50 10.35 -6.12
N PHE A 51 3.55 9.86 -5.31
CA PHE A 51 2.20 10.41 -5.26
C PHE A 51 2.19 11.87 -4.82
N PHE A 52 2.88 12.20 -3.72
CA PHE A 52 2.96 13.58 -3.22
C PHE A 52 3.66 14.54 -4.16
N ILE A 53 4.70 14.09 -4.88
CA ILE A 53 5.35 14.90 -5.91
C ILE A 53 4.35 15.28 -7.01
N LYS A 54 3.57 14.31 -7.50
CA LYS A 54 2.56 14.55 -8.55
C LYS A 54 1.45 15.50 -8.09
N LEU A 55 0.98 15.36 -6.86
CA LEU A 55 0.00 16.30 -6.27
C LEU A 55 0.54 17.74 -6.26
N ARG A 56 1.80 17.90 -5.85
CA ARG A 56 2.46 19.20 -5.84
C ARG A 56 2.62 19.79 -7.23
N GLU A 57 2.99 18.98 -8.22
CA GLU A 57 3.08 19.38 -9.63
C GLU A 57 1.71 19.85 -10.18
N GLN A 58 0.61 19.31 -9.65
CA GLN A 58 -0.76 19.72 -9.98
C GLN A 58 -1.25 20.93 -9.18
N ASN A 59 -0.43 21.47 -8.27
CA ASN A 59 -0.80 22.53 -7.33
C ASN A 59 -2.04 22.15 -6.47
N GLU A 60 -2.18 20.86 -6.17
CA GLU A 60 -3.21 20.33 -5.27
C GLU A 60 -2.59 19.96 -3.92
N GLU A 61 -3.35 20.18 -2.86
CA GLU A 61 -2.99 19.81 -1.50
C GLU A 61 -3.92 18.71 -0.99
N LEU A 62 -3.32 17.67 -0.41
CA LEU A 62 -4.07 16.55 0.15
C LEU A 62 -4.35 16.80 1.63
N GLY A 63 -5.63 16.93 1.99
CA GLY A 63 -6.03 17.15 3.38
C GLY A 63 -6.42 15.90 4.17
N LEU A 64 -6.62 14.75 3.51
CA LEU A 64 -7.00 13.50 4.18
C LEU A 64 -6.65 12.28 3.32
N ILE A 65 -6.09 11.23 3.95
CA ILE A 65 -5.90 9.92 3.33
C ILE A 65 -6.87 8.93 3.95
N ILE A 66 -7.72 8.31 3.12
CA ILE A 66 -8.58 7.19 3.52
C ILE A 66 -8.09 5.93 2.79
N ASP A 67 -7.48 5.01 3.54
CA ASP A 67 -6.97 3.75 3.01
C ASP A 67 -8.03 2.66 3.10
N LEU A 68 -8.59 2.30 1.95
CA LEU A 68 -9.62 1.27 1.83
C LEU A 68 -9.05 -0.15 1.73
N SER A 69 -7.73 -0.31 1.62
CA SER A 69 -7.14 -1.63 1.40
C SER A 69 -7.28 -2.53 2.62
N TYR A 70 -7.55 -3.81 2.39
CA TYR A 70 -7.64 -4.79 3.46
C TYR A 70 -6.28 -5.09 4.13
N THR A 71 -5.19 -4.99 3.37
CA THR A 71 -3.86 -5.41 3.81
C THR A 71 -2.98 -4.22 4.20
N ARG A 72 -1.85 -4.47 4.87
CA ARG A 72 -0.85 -3.44 5.24
C ARG A 72 0.44 -3.56 4.43
N HIS A 73 0.39 -4.22 3.27
CA HIS A 73 1.59 -4.58 2.52
C HIS A 73 2.05 -3.51 1.53
N TYR A 74 1.23 -2.51 1.23
CA TYR A 74 1.52 -1.53 0.19
C TYR A 74 2.42 -0.39 0.65
N TYR A 75 2.20 0.11 1.87
CA TYR A 75 2.99 1.14 2.52
C TYR A 75 2.71 1.08 4.02
N LYS A 76 3.63 1.62 4.81
CA LYS A 76 3.40 1.82 6.24
C LYS A 76 2.87 3.24 6.48
N PRO A 77 2.09 3.46 7.55
CA PRO A 77 1.69 4.82 7.94
C PRO A 77 2.90 5.74 8.13
N GLU A 78 4.02 5.20 8.62
CA GLU A 78 5.29 5.93 8.77
C GLU A 78 5.93 6.36 7.45
N ASP A 79 5.52 5.78 6.31
CA ASP A 79 5.98 6.18 4.97
C ASP A 79 5.19 7.40 4.44
N LEU A 80 4.17 7.86 5.18
CA LEU A 80 3.31 8.99 4.82
C LEU A 80 3.69 10.25 5.63
N PRO A 81 3.40 11.46 5.12
CA PRO A 81 3.61 12.69 5.86
C PRO A 81 2.74 12.73 7.13
N GLU A 82 3.37 12.96 8.29
CA GLU A 82 2.67 13.08 9.59
C GLU A 82 1.67 14.24 9.64
N THR A 83 1.85 15.24 8.76
CA THR A 83 0.98 16.42 8.68
C THR A 83 -0.40 16.11 8.09
N ILE A 84 -0.55 14.97 7.41
CA ILE A 84 -1.80 14.61 6.72
C ILE A 84 -2.54 13.56 7.55
N PRO A 85 -3.79 13.83 7.99
CA PRO A 85 -4.61 12.83 8.65
C PRO A 85 -4.74 11.55 7.81
N TYR A 86 -4.54 10.40 8.47
CA TYR A 86 -4.64 9.07 7.86
C TYR A 86 -5.68 8.22 8.58
N LEU A 87 -6.60 7.64 7.82
CA LEU A 87 -7.62 6.71 8.31
C LEU A 87 -7.59 5.40 7.52
N LYS A 88 -7.45 4.27 8.22
CA LYS A 88 -7.59 2.93 7.66
C LYS A 88 -9.04 2.45 7.77
N MET A 89 -9.70 2.21 6.64
CA MET A 89 -11.01 1.57 6.56
C MET A 89 -10.90 0.28 5.75
N CYS A 90 -10.61 -0.85 6.41
CA CYS A 90 -10.42 -2.12 5.71
C CYS A 90 -11.70 -2.54 4.97
N THR A 91 -11.67 -2.55 3.63
CA THR A 91 -12.74 -3.10 2.79
C THR A 91 -12.32 -4.45 2.23
N ILE A 92 -13.25 -5.41 2.20
CA ILE A 92 -12.99 -6.73 1.62
C ILE A 92 -12.99 -6.61 0.10
N GLY A 93 -11.95 -7.14 -0.56
CA GLY A 93 -11.89 -7.16 -2.02
C GLY A 93 -12.97 -8.04 -2.65
N HIS A 94 -13.40 -7.71 -3.87
CA HIS A 94 -14.46 -8.40 -4.62
C HIS A 94 -15.85 -8.40 -3.96
N GLN A 95 -16.05 -7.63 -2.90
CA GLN A 95 -17.34 -7.43 -2.27
C GLN A 95 -17.67 -5.94 -2.25
N VAL A 96 -18.94 -5.61 -2.47
CA VAL A 96 -19.42 -4.24 -2.24
C VAL A 96 -19.40 -4.01 -0.72
N PRO A 97 -18.83 -2.90 -0.22
CA PRO A 97 -18.87 -2.57 1.19
C PRO A 97 -20.30 -2.53 1.73
N ASP A 98 -20.50 -2.97 2.96
CA ASP A 98 -21.80 -2.90 3.64
C ASP A 98 -22.22 -1.46 3.94
N ASP A 99 -23.51 -1.28 4.25
CA ASP A 99 -24.10 0.03 4.55
C ASP A 99 -23.38 0.74 5.69
N ASP A 100 -22.89 0.00 6.69
CA ASP A 100 -22.12 0.53 7.81
C ASP A 100 -20.78 1.14 7.35
N THR A 101 -20.07 0.45 6.46
CA THR A 101 -18.81 0.92 5.88
C THR A 101 -19.04 2.13 4.98
N ILE A 102 -20.10 2.10 4.17
CA ILE A 102 -20.51 3.24 3.33
C ILE A 102 -20.82 4.45 4.22
N PHE A 103 -21.62 4.27 5.26
CA PHE A 103 -22.00 5.33 6.18
C PHE A 103 -20.78 5.93 6.89
N LYS A 104 -19.86 5.10 7.38
CA LYS A 104 -18.60 5.58 8.00
C LYS A 104 -17.78 6.42 7.02
N PHE A 105 -17.65 5.98 5.76
CA PHE A 105 -16.94 6.73 4.74
C PHE A 105 -17.59 8.09 4.52
N GLN A 106 -18.91 8.12 4.38
CA GLN A 106 -19.68 9.37 4.22
C GLN A 106 -19.50 10.31 5.42
N CYS A 107 -19.55 9.80 6.65
CA CYS A 107 -19.34 10.61 7.85
C CYS A 107 -17.95 11.25 7.88
N VAL A 108 -16.90 10.48 7.57
CA VAL A 108 -15.51 10.97 7.56
C VAL A 108 -15.34 12.07 6.51
N VAL A 109 -15.80 11.82 5.27
CA VAL A 109 -15.68 12.80 4.18
C VAL A 109 -16.50 14.05 4.48
N ASN A 110 -17.74 13.91 4.94
CA ASN A 110 -18.59 15.05 5.25
C ASN A 110 -18.06 15.86 6.44
N GLY A 111 -17.45 15.22 7.43
CA GLY A 111 -16.76 15.89 8.53
C GLY A 111 -15.62 16.75 8.01
N PHE A 112 -14.71 16.15 7.25
CA PHE A 112 -13.57 16.83 6.62
C PHE A 112 -14.01 18.03 5.75
N LEU A 113 -15.04 17.86 4.91
CA LEU A 113 -15.54 18.94 4.06
C LEU A 113 -16.17 20.08 4.86
N LYS A 114 -16.84 19.79 5.98
CA LYS A 114 -17.42 20.82 6.84
C LYS A 114 -16.34 21.63 7.54
N GLU A 115 -15.35 20.97 8.11
CA GLU A 115 -14.21 21.63 8.78
C GLU A 115 -13.47 22.56 7.82
N ASN A 116 -13.22 22.13 6.58
CA ASN A 116 -12.57 22.96 5.57
C ASN A 116 -13.40 24.16 5.12
N LYS A 117 -14.73 24.02 4.97
CA LYS A 117 -15.60 25.15 4.62
C LYS A 117 -15.62 26.22 5.72
N ILE A 118 -15.60 25.80 6.98
CA ILE A 118 -15.50 26.68 8.13
C ILE A 118 -14.15 27.41 8.13
N MET A 119 -13.05 26.69 7.88
CA MET A 119 -11.69 27.24 7.85
C MET A 119 -11.46 28.26 6.73
N LEU A 120 -12.12 28.11 5.58
CA LEU A 120 -12.00 29.04 4.44
C LEU A 120 -12.97 30.23 4.48
N GLY A 121 -13.79 30.36 5.55
CA GLY A 121 -14.74 31.45 5.69
C GLY A 121 -15.84 31.47 4.61
N LEU A 122 -16.12 30.32 3.99
CA LEU A 122 -17.06 30.20 2.86
C LEU A 122 -18.53 29.99 3.29
N THR A 123 -18.89 30.39 4.51
CA THR A 123 -20.30 30.33 4.97
C THR A 123 -20.96 31.68 4.74
N SER A 124 -21.95 31.72 3.84
CA SER A 124 -22.94 32.80 3.70
C SER A 124 -23.82 32.94 4.92
#